data_AF-E2IPQ6-F1
#
_entry.id   AF-E2IPQ6-F1
#
_cell.length_a   1.000
_cell.length_b   1.000
_cell.length_c   1.000
_cell.angle_alpha   90.00
_cell.angle_beta   90.00
_cell.angle_gamma   90.00
#
_symmetry.space_group_name_H-M   'P 1'
#
loop_
_entity.id
_entity.type
_entity.pdbx_description
1 polymer ?
#
loop_
_entity_poly.entity_id
_entity_poly.type
_entity_poly.pdbx_seq_one_letter_code
_entity_poly.pdbx_strand_id
1 'polypeptide(L)'
;MEKRFIAVLIVCCAELSYAFPLFEFNCSALKDSGSGSNVTRQFYFDPDWNTCLAFNYNGTGGNTNRFETKEDCELLCVPAGSTCKGPSKTVVQPLKEAFRCDDSVCPSTHKCLMGMVPVCCDKENQEAFNQAVADTCPDGTKADGIFDLYFRAVYAHSCEDLICDENHKCVQVNKHFAKCCSKE
;
A
#
# COMPACT_ATOMS: atom_id res chain seq x y z
N MET A 1 -9.02 34.62 18.24
CA MET A 1 -10.48 34.43 18.19
C MET A 1 -10.78 33.88 16.81
N GLU A 2 -10.79 32.55 16.73
CA GLU A 2 -11.98 31.77 16.34
C GLU A 2 -12.41 32.08 14.90
N LYS A 3 -12.42 31.10 14.00
CA LYS A 3 -13.40 30.01 14.06
C LYS A 3 -12.89 28.74 13.36
N ARG A 4 -13.01 27.63 14.09
CA ARG A 4 -13.31 26.30 13.51
C ARG A 4 -14.60 26.42 12.68
N PHE A 5 -14.71 25.70 11.57
CA PHE A 5 -15.73 24.66 11.37
C PHE A 5 -15.62 24.06 9.95
N ILE A 6 -15.66 22.74 9.94
CA ILE A 6 -15.68 21.80 8.83
C ILE A 6 -16.93 22.03 7.96
N ALA A 7 -16.78 21.98 6.63
CA ALA A 7 -17.84 21.57 5.71
C ALA A 7 -17.25 21.20 4.34
N VAL A 8 -17.09 19.89 4.12
CA VAL A 8 -16.90 19.27 2.80
C VAL A 8 -18.22 19.41 2.03
N LEU A 9 -18.19 20.03 0.85
CA LEU A 9 -19.33 20.07 -0.06
C LEU A 9 -18.83 19.79 -1.48
N ILE A 10 -19.11 18.57 -1.93
CA ILE A 10 -19.07 18.19 -3.34
C ILE A 10 -20.17 19.01 -4.04
N VAL A 11 -19.77 19.87 -4.97
CA VAL A 11 -20.70 20.43 -5.96
C VAL A 11 -20.09 20.20 -7.34
N CYS A 12 -20.63 19.20 -8.04
CA CYS A 12 -20.61 19.20 -9.50
C CYS A 12 -21.43 20.41 -9.94
N CYS A 13 -20.79 21.45 -10.45
CA CYS A 13 -21.48 22.46 -11.26
C CYS A 13 -20.74 22.57 -12.59
N ALA A 14 -21.43 22.20 -13.65
CA ALA A 14 -20.92 22.22 -15.02
C ALA A 14 -20.75 23.65 -15.60
N GLU A 15 -20.80 24.72 -14.80
CA GLU A 15 -20.82 26.11 -15.33
C GLU A 15 -19.95 27.13 -14.58
N LEU A 16 -18.92 26.73 -13.83
CA LEU A 16 -17.95 27.70 -13.32
C LEU A 16 -16.53 27.30 -13.69
N SER A 17 -15.86 28.17 -14.46
CA SER A 17 -14.51 28.06 -15.00
C SER A 17 -13.38 28.03 -13.96
N TYR A 18 -13.65 27.56 -12.74
CA TYR A 18 -12.63 27.32 -11.74
C TYR A 18 -12.15 25.89 -11.89
N ALA A 19 -11.02 25.74 -12.59
CA ALA A 19 -10.19 24.58 -12.44
C ALA A 19 -9.86 24.45 -10.95
N PHE A 20 -10.52 23.51 -10.26
CA PHE A 20 -9.89 22.90 -9.09
C PHE A 20 -8.53 22.40 -9.59
N PRO A 21 -7.41 22.78 -8.98
CA PRO A 21 -6.17 22.10 -9.28
C PRO A 21 -6.44 20.65 -8.93
N LEU A 22 -6.55 19.79 -9.94
CA LEU A 22 -6.43 18.36 -9.73
C LEU A 22 -5.10 18.23 -9.02
N PHE A 23 -5.15 17.89 -7.73
CA PHE A 23 -3.94 17.65 -6.98
C PHE A 23 -3.30 16.44 -7.66
N GLU A 24 -2.29 16.70 -8.48
CA GLU A 24 -1.69 15.69 -9.34
C GLU A 24 -0.80 14.82 -8.47
N PHE A 25 -1.37 13.72 -7.98
CA PHE A 25 -0.63 12.70 -7.24
C PHE A 25 0.23 11.94 -8.23
N ASN A 26 1.55 12.06 -8.09
CA ASN A 26 2.48 11.31 -8.92
C ASN A 26 2.77 9.96 -8.27
N CYS A 27 1.87 8.99 -8.44
CA CYS A 27 2.01 7.63 -7.90
C CYS A 27 3.29 6.92 -8.39
N SER A 28 3.89 7.36 -9.49
CA SER A 28 5.13 6.78 -10.03
C SER A 28 6.40 7.35 -9.38
N ALA A 29 6.30 8.41 -8.57
CA ALA A 29 7.45 8.97 -7.86
C ALA A 29 7.90 8.02 -6.74
N LEU A 30 9.21 7.95 -6.49
CA LEU A 30 9.74 7.24 -5.31
C LEU A 30 9.26 7.91 -4.02
N LYS A 31 9.22 7.19 -2.90
CA LYS A 31 9.03 7.82 -1.59
C LYS A 31 10.11 8.88 -1.35
N ASP A 32 9.71 10.00 -0.76
CA ASP A 32 10.63 11.07 -0.38
C ASP A 32 10.32 11.52 1.04
N SER A 33 11.21 11.15 1.97
CA SER A 33 11.12 11.50 3.39
C SER A 33 11.21 13.01 3.62
N GLY A 34 11.65 13.79 2.64
CA GLY A 34 11.89 15.21 2.81
C GLY A 34 12.93 15.50 3.89
N SER A 35 12.84 16.70 4.47
CA SER A 35 13.76 17.19 5.50
C SER A 35 13.01 17.66 6.75
N GLY A 36 13.76 17.86 7.84
CA GLY A 36 13.23 18.28 9.13
C GLY A 36 13.45 17.23 10.22
N SER A 37 12.77 17.44 11.35
CA SER A 37 12.85 16.57 12.53
C SER A 37 11.48 16.15 13.07
N ASN A 38 10.40 16.58 12.43
CA ASN A 38 9.04 16.20 12.83
C ASN A 38 8.63 14.93 12.09
N VAL A 39 9.15 13.80 12.56
CA VAL A 39 8.95 12.52 11.89
C VAL A 39 7.52 12.03 12.12
N THR A 40 6.79 11.81 11.03
CA THR A 40 5.43 11.29 11.03
C THR A 40 5.32 10.10 10.09
N ARG A 41 4.43 9.16 10.44
CA ARG A 41 4.06 8.05 9.56
C ARG A 41 3.17 8.58 8.44
N GLN A 42 3.59 8.34 7.21
CA GLN A 42 2.83 8.66 6.00
C GLN A 42 2.80 7.43 5.09
N PHE A 43 1.98 7.44 4.05
CA PHE A 43 1.86 6.35 3.09
C PHE A 43 2.29 6.79 1.69
N TYR A 44 2.88 5.89 0.93
CA TYR A 44 3.20 6.10 -0.49
C TYR A 44 2.82 4.85 -1.29
N PHE A 45 2.50 5.04 -2.56
CA PHE A 45 2.28 3.93 -3.48
C PHE A 45 3.61 3.38 -3.98
N ASP A 46 3.81 2.09 -3.79
CA ASP A 46 4.95 1.37 -4.33
C ASP A 46 4.57 0.69 -5.65
N PRO A 47 5.07 1.15 -6.81
CA PRO A 47 4.70 0.60 -8.10
C PRO A 47 5.27 -0.81 -8.33
N ASP A 48 6.35 -1.18 -7.64
CA ASP A 48 6.87 -2.54 -7.71
C ASP A 48 5.94 -3.48 -6.98
N TRP A 49 5.49 -3.13 -5.78
CA TRP A 49 4.62 -4.02 -5.00
C TRP A 49 3.13 -3.86 -5.27
N ASN A 50 2.75 -2.86 -6.07
CA ASN A 50 1.35 -2.52 -6.34
C ASN A 50 0.54 -2.39 -5.05
N THR A 51 1.11 -1.70 -4.06
CA THR A 51 0.49 -1.53 -2.75
C THR A 51 0.95 -0.24 -2.10
N CYS A 52 0.20 0.21 -1.11
CA CYS A 52 0.57 1.38 -0.31
C CYS A 52 1.33 0.95 0.94
N LEU A 53 2.51 1.53 1.12
CA LEU A 53 3.43 1.23 2.21
C LEU A 53 3.58 2.45 3.10
N ALA A 54 3.71 2.21 4.41
CA ALA A 54 4.09 3.23 5.35
C ALA A 54 5.57 3.62 5.15
N PHE A 55 5.88 4.89 5.40
CA PHE A 55 7.24 5.42 5.48
C PHE A 55 7.34 6.58 6.47
N ASN A 56 8.56 6.90 6.87
CA ASN A 56 8.87 8.02 7.75
C ASN A 56 9.06 9.32 6.95
N TYR A 57 8.17 10.29 7.15
CA TYR A 57 8.25 11.63 6.57
C TYR A 57 8.74 12.65 7.61
N ASN A 58 9.77 13.42 7.28
CA ASN A 58 10.48 14.33 8.19
C ASN A 58 9.77 15.69 8.42
N GLY A 59 8.62 15.89 7.78
CA GLY A 59 7.71 17.00 8.04
C GLY A 59 7.83 18.18 7.07
N THR A 60 8.85 18.24 6.20
CA THR A 60 9.00 19.33 5.22
C THR A 60 9.48 18.82 3.87
N GLY A 61 8.95 19.40 2.78
CA GLY A 61 9.32 19.03 1.41
C GLY A 61 8.75 17.68 0.98
N GLY A 62 9.53 16.89 0.26
CA GLY A 62 9.08 15.64 -0.33
C GLY A 62 8.36 15.84 -1.67
N ASN A 63 7.65 14.80 -2.12
CA ASN A 63 6.83 14.83 -3.34
C ASN A 63 5.36 14.48 -3.06
N THR A 64 4.54 14.37 -4.12
CA THR A 64 3.09 14.12 -4.02
C THR A 64 2.70 12.65 -3.93
N ASN A 65 3.65 11.70 -3.99
CA ASN A 65 3.39 10.29 -3.62
C ASN A 65 3.45 10.15 -2.09
N ARG A 66 2.57 10.89 -1.39
CA ARG A 66 2.51 10.93 0.06
C ARG A 66 1.07 11.19 0.50
N PHE A 67 0.56 10.30 1.34
CA PHE A 67 -0.82 10.26 1.78
C PHE A 67 -0.88 10.10 3.30
N GLU A 68 -1.85 10.76 3.94
CA GLU A 68 -2.05 10.67 5.39
C GLU A 68 -2.61 9.31 5.81
N THR A 69 -3.45 8.71 4.95
CA THR A 69 -4.08 7.41 5.19
C THR A 69 -3.70 6.40 4.12
N LYS A 70 -3.70 5.13 4.50
CA LYS A 70 -3.45 4.02 3.56
C LYS A 70 -4.59 3.92 2.56
N GLU A 71 -5.81 4.19 3.03
CA GLU A 71 -7.05 4.21 2.28
C GLU A 71 -6.99 5.19 1.11
N ASP A 72 -6.55 6.43 1.34
CA ASP A 72 -6.45 7.46 0.31
C ASP A 72 -5.39 7.08 -0.74
N CYS A 73 -4.25 6.55 -0.30
CA CYS A 73 -3.21 6.04 -1.19
C CYS A 73 -3.76 4.91 -2.08
N GLU A 74 -4.46 3.93 -1.48
CA GLU A 74 -5.02 2.79 -2.20
C GLU A 74 -6.07 3.25 -3.21
N LEU A 75 -6.95 4.17 -2.82
CA LEU A 75 -8.01 4.72 -3.67
C LEU A 75 -7.46 5.50 -4.87
N LEU A 76 -6.38 6.25 -4.68
CA LEU A 76 -5.86 7.18 -5.69
C LEU A 76 -4.81 6.53 -6.61
N CYS A 77 -4.02 5.58 -6.10
CA CYS A 77 -2.85 5.08 -6.82
C CYS A 77 -2.89 3.60 -7.19
N VAL A 78 -3.62 2.74 -6.48
CA VAL A 78 -3.60 1.30 -6.79
C VAL A 78 -4.47 1.02 -8.01
N PRO A 79 -3.91 0.51 -9.13
CA PRO A 79 -4.69 0.27 -10.33
C PRO A 79 -5.78 -0.79 -10.10
N ALA A 80 -6.98 -0.53 -10.63
CA ALA A 80 -8.06 -1.50 -10.61
C ALA A 80 -7.63 -2.81 -11.28
N GLY A 81 -7.91 -3.95 -10.64
CA GLY A 81 -7.52 -5.27 -11.15
C GLY A 81 -6.07 -5.67 -10.89
N SER A 82 -5.30 -4.87 -10.14
CA SER A 82 -3.96 -5.25 -9.69
C SER A 82 -4.03 -6.37 -8.64
N THR A 83 -3.82 -7.61 -9.11
CA THR A 83 -3.93 -8.83 -8.30
C THR A 83 -2.57 -9.38 -7.87
N CYS A 84 -1.55 -9.26 -8.72
CA CYS A 84 -0.20 -9.69 -8.39
C CYS A 84 0.52 -8.66 -7.54
N LYS A 85 1.22 -9.13 -6.51
CA LYS A 85 2.14 -8.33 -5.70
C LYS A 85 3.59 -8.59 -6.07
N GLY A 86 4.43 -7.57 -5.96
CA GLY A 86 5.84 -7.61 -6.33
C GLY A 86 6.09 -7.21 -7.79
N PRO A 87 7.37 -7.04 -8.18
CA PRO A 87 7.75 -6.26 -9.35
C PRO A 87 7.06 -6.73 -10.63
N SER A 88 6.60 -5.80 -11.48
CA SER A 88 5.83 -6.10 -12.69
C SER A 88 6.52 -7.10 -13.63
N LYS A 89 7.85 -7.12 -13.68
CA LYS A 89 8.65 -8.09 -14.46
C LYS A 89 8.45 -9.56 -14.04
N THR A 90 7.95 -9.80 -12.83
CA THR A 90 7.68 -11.14 -12.30
C THR A 90 6.28 -11.63 -12.65
N VAL A 91 5.42 -10.74 -13.17
CA VAL A 91 4.09 -11.10 -13.66
C VAL A 91 4.21 -11.63 -15.08
N VAL A 92 3.70 -12.84 -15.31
CA VAL A 92 3.79 -13.51 -16.61
C VAL A 92 2.42 -13.98 -17.07
N GLN A 93 2.26 -14.14 -18.38
CA GLN A 93 1.07 -14.75 -18.95
C GLN A 93 1.07 -16.28 -18.68
N PRO A 94 -0.11 -16.91 -18.59
CA PRO A 94 -0.21 -18.36 -18.52
C PRO A 94 0.51 -19.04 -19.70
N LEU A 95 1.21 -20.13 -19.42
CA LEU A 95 1.77 -21.05 -20.44
C LEU A 95 0.65 -21.70 -21.27
N LYS A 96 -0.52 -21.89 -20.64
CA LYS A 96 -1.78 -22.23 -21.30
C LYS A 96 -2.83 -21.24 -20.84
N GLU A 97 -3.27 -20.39 -21.77
CA GLU A 97 -4.31 -19.41 -21.53
C GLU A 97 -5.68 -20.07 -21.41
N ALA A 98 -6.49 -19.58 -20.49
CA ALA A 98 -7.90 -19.91 -20.35
C ALA A 98 -8.64 -18.72 -19.73
N PHE A 99 -9.97 -18.79 -19.68
CA PHE A 99 -10.78 -17.75 -19.05
C PHE A 99 -10.75 -17.80 -17.51
N ARG A 100 -10.43 -18.97 -16.94
CA ARG A 100 -10.40 -19.20 -15.48
C ARG A 100 -9.04 -19.74 -15.06
N CYS A 101 -8.67 -19.47 -13.81
CA CYS A 101 -7.42 -19.98 -13.26
C CYS A 101 -7.41 -21.51 -13.12
N ASP A 102 -8.57 -22.14 -12.94
CA ASP A 102 -8.70 -23.60 -12.83
C ASP A 102 -8.19 -24.33 -14.09
N ASP A 103 -8.32 -23.69 -15.25
CA ASP A 103 -7.94 -24.23 -16.56
C ASP A 103 -6.63 -23.65 -17.11
N SER A 104 -6.09 -22.62 -16.45
CA SER A 104 -4.87 -21.91 -16.85
C SER A 104 -3.63 -22.61 -16.28
N VAL A 105 -2.56 -22.69 -17.06
CA VAL A 105 -1.30 -23.29 -16.60
C VAL A 105 -0.25 -22.20 -16.41
N CYS A 106 0.23 -22.05 -15.18
CA CYS A 106 1.35 -21.15 -14.85
C CYS A 106 2.67 -21.91 -14.75
N PRO A 107 3.83 -21.21 -14.86
CA PRO A 107 5.12 -21.77 -14.46
C PRO A 107 5.08 -22.30 -13.02
N SER A 108 5.96 -23.26 -12.69
CA SER A 108 6.00 -23.88 -11.36
C SER A 108 6.25 -22.88 -10.22
N THR A 109 6.94 -21.77 -10.51
CA THR A 109 7.23 -20.66 -9.59
C THR A 109 6.06 -19.69 -9.40
N HIS A 110 4.98 -19.83 -10.17
CA HIS A 110 3.87 -18.88 -10.20
C HIS A 110 2.54 -19.53 -9.84
N LYS A 111 1.64 -18.75 -9.24
CA LYS A 111 0.25 -19.13 -9.03
C LYS A 111 -0.66 -18.26 -9.88
N CYS A 112 -1.71 -18.86 -10.43
CA CYS A 112 -2.71 -18.10 -11.16
C CYS A 112 -3.56 -17.30 -10.18
N LEU A 113 -3.67 -15.99 -10.40
CA LEU A 113 -4.63 -15.13 -9.73
C LEU A 113 -5.53 -14.46 -10.76
N MET A 114 -6.80 -14.26 -10.37
CA MET A 114 -7.76 -13.58 -11.21
C MET A 114 -7.63 -12.06 -11.03
N GLY A 115 -7.26 -11.36 -12.10
CA GLY A 115 -7.38 -9.91 -12.22
C GLY A 115 -8.56 -9.57 -13.14
N MET A 116 -8.36 -8.67 -14.10
CA MET A 116 -9.29 -8.53 -15.24
C MET A 116 -9.29 -9.80 -16.13
N VAL A 117 -8.14 -10.48 -16.18
CA VAL A 117 -7.94 -11.80 -16.81
C VAL A 117 -7.06 -12.65 -15.90
N PRO A 118 -7.02 -13.98 -16.09
CA PRO A 118 -6.08 -14.84 -15.39
C PRO A 118 -4.63 -14.44 -15.67
N VAL A 119 -3.86 -14.20 -14.61
CA VAL A 119 -2.43 -13.87 -14.70
C VAL A 119 -1.63 -14.74 -13.75
N CYS A 120 -0.38 -15.04 -14.10
CA CYS A 120 0.52 -15.82 -13.27
C CYS A 120 1.39 -14.89 -12.43
N CYS A 121 1.20 -14.95 -11.11
CA CYS A 121 1.94 -14.14 -10.14
C CYS A 121 2.99 -14.98 -9.43
N ASP A 122 4.16 -14.41 -9.18
CA ASP A 122 5.25 -15.08 -8.47
C ASP A 122 4.82 -15.51 -7.06
N LYS A 123 5.04 -16.79 -6.73
CA LYS A 123 4.59 -17.40 -5.47
C LYS A 123 5.29 -16.79 -4.26
N GLU A 124 6.61 -16.59 -4.33
CA GLU A 124 7.39 -16.04 -3.21
C GLU A 124 6.95 -14.62 -2.89
N ASN A 125 6.73 -13.79 -3.92
CA ASN A 125 6.22 -12.43 -3.73
C ASN A 125 4.83 -12.42 -3.11
N GLN A 126 3.92 -13.29 -3.58
CA GLN A 126 2.58 -13.35 -2.99
C GLN A 126 2.62 -13.84 -1.54
N GLU A 127 3.51 -14.78 -1.20
CA GLU A 127 3.68 -15.26 0.17
C GLU A 127 4.27 -14.17 1.08
N ALA A 128 5.30 -13.47 0.62
CA ALA A 128 5.89 -12.35 1.36
C ALA A 128 4.87 -11.25 1.63
N PHE A 129 4.03 -10.93 0.64
CA PHE A 129 2.93 -9.98 0.82
C PHE A 129 1.88 -10.48 1.81
N ASN A 130 1.47 -11.74 1.71
CA ASN A 130 0.50 -12.35 2.63
C ASN A 130 0.96 -12.26 4.09
N GLN A 131 2.25 -12.46 4.36
CA GLN A 131 2.81 -12.31 5.71
C GLN A 131 2.77 -10.84 6.20
N ALA A 132 2.97 -9.88 5.30
CA ALA A 132 2.90 -8.46 5.62
C ALA A 132 1.47 -8.02 6.00
N VAL A 133 0.46 -8.50 5.27
CA VAL A 133 -0.95 -8.11 5.50
C VAL A 133 -1.67 -8.93 6.58
N ALA A 134 -1.06 -10.01 7.08
CA ALA A 134 -1.65 -10.83 8.14
C ALA A 134 -1.89 -10.01 9.42
N ASP A 135 -3.01 -10.28 10.08
CA ASP A 135 -3.43 -9.70 11.37
C ASP A 135 -2.60 -10.20 12.57
N THR A 136 -1.83 -11.27 12.37
CA THR A 136 -0.88 -11.80 13.34
C THR A 136 0.56 -11.59 12.89
N CYS A 137 1.44 -11.34 13.84
CA CYS A 137 2.88 -11.31 13.66
C CYS A 137 3.51 -12.71 13.72
N PRO A 138 4.78 -12.87 13.28
CA PRO A 138 5.46 -14.17 13.29
C PRO A 138 5.57 -14.81 14.70
N ASP A 139 5.59 -13.99 15.75
CA ASP A 139 5.59 -14.43 17.15
C ASP A 139 4.18 -14.74 17.69
N GLY A 140 3.14 -14.62 16.86
CA GLY A 140 1.74 -14.83 17.23
C GLY A 140 1.06 -13.63 17.87
N THR A 141 1.79 -12.53 18.13
CA THR A 141 1.19 -11.28 18.63
C THR A 141 0.31 -10.62 17.57
N LYS A 142 -0.53 -9.66 17.96
CA LYS A 142 -1.37 -8.92 17.02
C LYS A 142 -0.55 -7.91 16.23
N ALA A 143 -0.83 -7.81 14.94
CA ALA A 143 -0.29 -6.74 14.10
C ALA A 143 -1.06 -5.43 14.31
N ASP A 144 -0.34 -4.32 14.24
CA ASP A 144 -0.93 -2.99 14.17
C ASP A 144 -1.68 -2.82 12.84
N GLY A 145 -2.80 -2.11 12.90
CA GLY A 145 -3.63 -1.90 11.73
C GLY A 145 -4.83 -1.01 12.01
N ILE A 146 -5.46 -0.58 10.94
CA ILE A 146 -6.67 0.22 10.97
C ILE A 146 -7.86 -0.73 10.85
N PHE A 147 -8.78 -0.65 11.81
CA PHE A 147 -10.03 -1.39 11.75
C PHE A 147 -11.14 -0.44 11.28
N ASP A 148 -11.49 -0.55 10.00
CA ASP A 148 -12.64 0.15 9.42
C ASP A 148 -13.75 -0.88 9.14
N LEU A 149 -14.03 -1.20 7.87
CA LEU A 149 -14.92 -2.30 7.49
C LEU A 149 -14.26 -3.69 7.59
N TYR A 150 -12.94 -3.74 7.49
CA TYR A 150 -12.10 -4.91 7.65
C TYR A 150 -10.73 -4.48 8.18
N PHE A 151 -9.96 -5.41 8.71
CA PHE A 151 -8.61 -5.13 9.21
C PHE A 151 -7.65 -4.80 8.06
N ARG A 152 -7.01 -3.62 8.12
CA ARG A 152 -5.91 -3.24 7.22
C ARG A 152 -4.63 -3.13 8.02
N ALA A 153 -3.72 -4.08 7.81
CA ALA A 153 -2.38 -4.02 8.37
C ALA A 153 -1.65 -2.75 7.91
N VAL A 154 -0.90 -2.15 8.83
CA VAL A 154 0.09 -1.10 8.51
C VAL A 154 1.48 -1.75 8.44
N TYR A 155 2.12 -1.65 7.28
CA TYR A 155 3.41 -2.26 6.99
C TYR A 155 4.24 -1.37 6.06
N ALA A 156 5.55 -1.55 6.12
CA ALA A 156 6.55 -0.84 5.32
C ALA A 156 7.55 -1.84 4.72
N HIS A 157 8.54 -1.35 3.96
CA HIS A 157 9.62 -2.20 3.47
C HIS A 157 10.55 -2.71 4.57
N SER A 158 10.89 -1.84 5.51
CA SER A 158 11.81 -2.17 6.61
C SER A 158 11.41 -1.47 7.89
N CYS A 159 11.97 -1.92 9.01
CA CYS A 159 11.82 -1.22 10.29
C CYS A 159 12.49 0.15 10.33
N GLU A 160 13.38 0.47 9.38
CA GLU A 160 13.97 1.80 9.26
C GLU A 160 12.95 2.82 8.71
N ASP A 161 12.00 2.34 7.91
CA ASP A 161 10.93 3.13 7.32
C ASP A 161 9.64 3.13 8.17
N LEU A 162 9.58 2.41 9.28
CA LEU A 162 8.34 2.20 10.04
C LEU A 162 8.45 2.60 11.50
N ILE A 163 7.82 3.73 11.85
CA ILE A 163 7.55 4.08 13.24
C ILE A 163 6.29 3.36 13.72
N CYS A 164 6.39 2.77 14.90
CA CYS A 164 5.31 2.10 15.61
C CYS A 164 4.90 2.90 16.84
N ASP A 165 3.64 2.76 17.24
CA ASP A 165 3.11 3.34 18.48
C ASP A 165 3.79 2.74 19.73
N GLU A 166 3.64 3.40 20.88
CA GLU A 166 4.35 3.03 22.12
C GLU A 166 4.15 1.57 22.57
N ASN A 167 2.97 1.00 22.30
CA ASN A 167 2.61 -0.39 22.64
C ASN A 167 3.03 -1.42 21.59
N HIS A 168 3.65 -0.98 20.49
CA HIS A 168 4.06 -1.83 19.38
C HIS A 168 5.58 -1.77 19.19
N LYS A 169 6.16 -2.88 18.74
CA LYS A 169 7.54 -3.00 18.27
C LYS A 169 7.52 -3.28 16.77
N CYS A 170 8.48 -2.73 16.03
CA CYS A 170 8.63 -3.12 14.64
C CYS A 170 9.23 -4.52 14.54
N VAL A 171 8.68 -5.35 13.65
CA VAL A 171 9.18 -6.68 13.32
C VAL A 171 9.41 -6.76 11.82
N GLN A 172 10.63 -7.08 11.42
CA GLN A 172 10.95 -7.42 10.04
C GLN A 172 10.38 -8.81 9.74
N VAL A 173 9.28 -8.85 8.98
CA VAL A 173 8.50 -10.07 8.74
C VAL A 173 9.19 -10.97 7.71
N ASN A 174 9.75 -10.36 6.69
CA ASN A 174 10.55 -11.02 5.66
C ASN A 174 11.51 -10.03 4.99
N LYS A 175 12.21 -10.47 3.94
CA LYS A 175 13.19 -9.66 3.21
C LYS A 175 12.60 -8.41 2.52
N HIS A 176 11.28 -8.32 2.41
CA HIS A 176 10.59 -7.23 1.71
C HIS A 176 9.76 -6.34 2.62
N PHE A 177 9.34 -6.84 3.78
CA PHE A 177 8.35 -6.15 4.61
C PHE A 177 8.63 -6.22 6.10
N ALA A 178 8.25 -5.14 6.76
CA ALA A 178 8.17 -5.00 8.21
C ALA A 178 6.79 -4.51 8.62
N LYS A 179 6.35 -4.87 9.82
CA LYS A 179 5.10 -4.36 10.41
C LYS A 179 5.25 -4.13 11.90
N CYS A 180 4.34 -3.34 12.45
CA CYS A 180 4.26 -3.11 13.89
C CYS A 180 3.48 -4.26 14.55
N CYS A 181 4.01 -4.78 15.66
CA CYS A 181 3.49 -5.92 16.40
C CYS A 181 3.35 -5.55 17.87
N SER A 182 2.30 -6.01 18.56
CA SER A 182 2.11 -5.70 19.97
C SER A 182 3.31 -6.16 20.79
N LYS A 183 3.75 -5.34 21.74
CA LYS A 183 4.70 -5.75 22.78
C LYS A 183 3.96 -6.71 23.73
N GLU A 184 4.62 -7.81 24.10
CA GLU A 184 4.13 -8.74 25.11
C GLU A 184 3.98 -8.07 26.48
#